data_AF-A0A1W1UIS0-F1
#
_entry.id   AF-A0A1W1UIS0-F1
#
_cell.length_a   1.000
_cell.length_b   1.000
_cell.length_c   1.000
_cell.angle_alpha   90.00
_cell.angle_beta   90.00
_cell.angle_gamma   90.00
#
_symmetry.space_group_name_H-M   'P 1'
#
loop_
_entity.id
_entity.type
_entity.pdbx_description
1 polymer ?
#
loop_
_entity_poly.entity_id
_entity_poly.type
_entity_poly.pdbx_seq_one_letter_code
_entity_poly.pdbx_strand_id
1 'polypeptide(L)'
;MNRRRPLLPSLVGLAPGLFPFLFIATKRPVLPMTLMKTLKTRARAWLALPLLAAGLPAPAQTTDSLTVEARKWSRDKQHVPFYSPWVTFKAMTVDRLPGFRPAPPPALSRYGGDATRTWKATGFFRTQQVKGRWWLVDPDGHPGLTMAVTSIRPAPAATSTAAFAKAFASPQDWLAKTQAVLDQGGFNGAGTWSETPAIQEYNRTAKKPITYAPMLGFINTFGQQLLKSRPASKQQPRPAVVFDPGWAAFCQEHARGAAAYRTDANVLGHFSDNEIAFIPTLLGKVLALRDPAEPAYAAAVQWLATQKADSAHLTADLKDAFAGYAAAKYYQAVSPAIKKNDPNHLYLGTRLHGSAKFNRHIFAAAEPYVDVVSINFYGQWQPTRATLAQWARWTTKPFFISEFYTKAEDSGLSNMTGAGWLVRKEADRATHYQNFCLALLQAKNCVGWHHFRYQDNDPTDPGTDPPDMGVNKGIVDTKYQPYTTVLPAMKQLNQNVFGLIEFFDKQKK
;
A
#
# COMPACT_ATOMS: atom_id res chain seq x y z
N MET A 1 18.91 -32.16 -31.82
CA MET A 1 19.40 -32.97 -30.69
C MET A 1 18.43 -32.82 -29.51
N ASN A 2 17.63 -33.86 -29.29
CA ASN A 2 16.67 -34.02 -28.21
C ASN A 2 17.36 -34.19 -26.86
N ARG A 3 16.88 -33.53 -25.79
CA ARG A 3 16.73 -34.20 -24.47
C ARG A 3 15.46 -33.73 -23.76
N ARG A 4 14.61 -34.73 -23.51
CA ARG A 4 13.31 -34.71 -22.84
C ARG A 4 13.49 -34.57 -21.32
N ARG A 5 12.54 -33.88 -20.67
CA ARG A 5 12.29 -33.94 -19.21
C ARG A 5 11.59 -35.26 -18.87
N PRO A 6 11.90 -35.93 -17.75
CA PRO A 6 11.12 -37.08 -17.31
C PRO A 6 9.91 -36.65 -16.48
N LEU A 7 8.79 -37.30 -16.78
CA LEU A 7 7.56 -37.37 -15.99
C LEU A 7 7.75 -38.41 -14.88
N LEU A 8 7.31 -38.10 -13.65
CA LEU A 8 7.13 -39.09 -12.59
C LEU A 8 5.73 -39.72 -12.70
N PRO A 9 5.58 -41.05 -12.49
CA PRO A 9 4.30 -41.72 -12.57
C PRO A 9 3.55 -41.75 -11.23
N SER A 10 2.24 -41.65 -11.35
CA SER A 10 1.21 -42.00 -10.38
C SER A 10 1.19 -43.50 -10.07
N LEU A 11 0.97 -43.86 -8.79
CA LEU A 11 0.55 -45.20 -8.39
C LEU A 11 -0.76 -45.12 -7.61
N VAL A 12 -1.69 -45.98 -8.01
CA VAL A 12 -3.03 -46.20 -7.48
C VAL A 12 -2.99 -47.39 -6.50
N GLY A 13 -3.61 -47.20 -5.33
CA GLY A 13 -4.56 -48.15 -4.72
C GLY A 13 -4.02 -49.38 -3.98
N LEU A 14 -4.28 -49.43 -2.67
CA LEU A 14 -4.86 -50.59 -1.96
C LEU A 14 -5.40 -50.10 -0.60
N ALA A 15 -6.67 -50.42 -0.32
CA ALA A 15 -7.39 -50.16 0.93
C ALA A 15 -7.51 -51.46 1.76
N PRO A 16 -8.34 -51.54 2.82
CA PRO A 16 -8.07 -51.09 4.20
C PRO A 16 -8.04 -52.26 5.20
N GLY A 17 -7.32 -52.10 6.32
CA GLY A 17 -7.25 -53.07 7.42
C GLY A 17 -7.76 -52.49 8.74
N LEU A 18 -8.67 -53.21 9.36
CA LEU A 18 -9.47 -52.89 10.55
C LEU A 18 -8.77 -53.19 11.91
N PHE A 19 -9.21 -52.43 12.92
CA PHE A 19 -9.27 -52.71 14.39
C PHE A 19 -7.98 -52.69 15.25
N PRO A 20 -8.08 -52.47 16.59
CA PRO A 20 -9.06 -51.71 17.37
C PRO A 20 -8.43 -50.74 18.40
N PHE A 21 -9.33 -49.92 18.97
CA PHE A 21 -9.19 -49.09 20.17
C PHE A 21 -8.58 -49.83 21.37
N LEU A 22 -7.70 -49.13 22.10
CA LEU A 22 -7.54 -49.35 23.54
C LEU A 22 -7.43 -48.00 24.27
N PHE A 23 -8.54 -47.63 24.92
CA PHE A 23 -8.59 -46.61 25.97
C PHE A 23 -7.85 -47.14 27.20
N ILE A 24 -6.83 -46.43 27.67
CA ILE A 24 -6.33 -46.58 29.03
C ILE A 24 -6.58 -45.27 29.77
N ALA A 25 -7.62 -45.31 30.61
CA ALA A 25 -7.91 -44.29 31.60
C ALA A 25 -7.04 -44.56 32.84
N THR A 26 -6.23 -43.59 33.25
CA THR A 26 -5.62 -43.57 34.60
C THR A 26 -5.98 -42.28 35.33
N LYS A 27 -7.00 -42.47 36.17
CA LYS A 27 -7.45 -41.76 37.36
C LYS A 27 -6.54 -40.63 37.88
N ARG A 28 -7.09 -39.40 37.88
CA ARG A 28 -6.75 -38.35 38.84
C ARG A 28 -7.44 -38.66 40.19
N PRO A 29 -6.76 -38.51 41.35
CA PRO A 29 -7.46 -38.48 42.62
C PRO A 29 -8.00 -37.07 42.88
N VAL A 30 -9.33 -36.99 43.03
CA VAL A 30 -10.06 -35.88 43.64
C VAL A 30 -10.02 -36.12 45.16
N LEU A 31 -9.53 -35.15 45.93
CA LEU A 31 -9.79 -35.08 47.37
C LEU A 31 -10.94 -34.09 47.64
N PRO A 32 -11.85 -34.40 48.58
CA PRO A 32 -13.10 -33.66 48.76
C PRO A 32 -12.94 -32.40 49.63
N MET A 33 -13.82 -31.44 49.33
CA MET A 33 -13.98 -30.16 50.01
C MET A 33 -15.15 -30.28 51.00
N THR A 34 -14.89 -30.17 52.31
CA THR A 34 -15.76 -29.77 53.46
C THR A 34 -15.01 -30.18 54.75
N LEU A 35 -14.98 -29.46 55.87
CA LEU A 35 -15.92 -28.54 56.50
C LEU A 35 -15.17 -27.64 57.51
N MET A 36 -15.72 -26.44 57.71
CA MET A 36 -15.35 -25.37 58.65
C MET A 36 -14.97 -25.80 60.07
N LYS A 37 -13.98 -25.11 60.66
CA LYS A 37 -14.04 -24.59 62.05
C LYS A 37 -12.97 -23.51 62.31
N THR A 38 -13.49 -22.29 62.52
CA THR A 38 -13.06 -21.27 63.50
C THR A 38 -11.57 -20.96 63.69
N LEU A 39 -11.16 -19.77 63.22
CA LEU A 39 -10.17 -18.94 63.91
C LEU A 39 -10.55 -17.45 63.80
N LYS A 40 -10.85 -16.86 64.96
CA LYS A 40 -10.98 -15.41 65.17
C LYS A 40 -9.57 -14.81 65.23
N THR A 41 -9.28 -13.78 64.43
CA THR A 41 -8.30 -12.74 64.81
C THR A 41 -8.34 -11.51 63.90
N ARG A 42 -8.75 -10.39 64.50
CA ARG A 42 -8.30 -9.00 64.30
C ARG A 42 -8.15 -8.48 62.85
N ALA A 43 -9.19 -7.78 62.38
CA ALA A 43 -9.06 -6.81 61.30
C ALA A 43 -8.20 -5.61 61.76
N ARG A 44 -7.03 -5.43 61.14
CA ARG A 44 -6.30 -4.16 61.17
C ARG A 44 -6.91 -3.25 60.11
N ALA A 45 -7.51 -2.15 60.55
CA ALA A 45 -7.91 -1.06 59.66
C ALA A 45 -6.64 -0.44 59.05
N TRP A 46 -6.42 -0.65 57.76
CA TRP A 46 -5.48 0.15 56.99
C TRP A 46 -6.18 1.45 56.61
N LEU A 47 -5.83 2.54 57.29
CA LEU A 47 -6.10 3.89 56.83
C LEU A 47 -5.35 4.09 55.51
N ALA A 48 -6.08 4.02 54.39
CA ALA A 48 -5.59 4.47 53.10
C ALA A 48 -5.49 6.00 53.14
N LEU A 49 -4.29 6.53 53.37
CA LEU A 49 -4.00 7.92 53.04
C LEU A 49 -4.12 8.09 51.52
N PRO A 50 -4.85 9.10 51.01
CA PRO A 50 -4.77 9.45 49.62
C PRO A 50 -3.37 10.03 49.37
N LEU A 51 -2.50 9.25 48.74
CA LEU A 51 -1.33 9.79 48.06
C LEU A 51 -1.86 10.72 46.95
N LEU A 52 -1.97 12.01 47.25
CA LEU A 52 -1.93 13.04 46.23
C LEU A 52 -0.57 12.91 45.53
N ALA A 53 -0.53 12.08 44.49
CA ALA A 53 0.48 12.20 43.47
C ALA A 53 0.24 13.56 42.81
N ALA A 54 0.90 14.60 43.35
CA ALA A 54 1.10 15.84 42.64
C ALA A 54 1.86 15.46 41.35
N GLY A 55 1.11 15.27 40.27
CA GLY A 55 1.66 14.94 38.97
C GLY A 55 2.66 16.03 38.62
N LEU A 56 3.93 15.66 38.51
CA LEU A 56 4.94 16.54 37.94
C LEU A 56 4.38 17.05 36.62
N PRO A 57 4.39 18.37 36.35
CA PRO A 57 3.94 18.90 35.08
C PRO A 57 4.72 18.17 33.99
N ALA A 58 4.00 17.59 33.02
CA ALA A 58 4.64 16.99 31.86
C ALA A 58 5.59 18.03 31.24
N PRO A 59 6.81 17.63 30.83
CA PRO A 59 7.78 18.56 30.27
C PRO A 59 7.13 19.34 29.13
N ALA A 60 7.42 20.66 29.06
CA ALA A 60 6.89 21.52 28.02
C ALA A 60 7.25 20.93 26.65
N GLN A 61 6.22 20.69 25.82
CA GLN A 61 6.40 20.14 24.49
C GLN A 61 7.19 21.13 23.63
N THR A 62 8.33 20.69 23.07
CA THR A 62 9.05 21.50 22.07
C THR A 62 8.20 21.59 20.80
N THR A 63 7.80 22.81 20.41
CA THR A 63 6.91 23.04 19.27
C THR A 63 7.62 23.31 17.94
N ASP A 64 8.94 23.38 17.97
CA ASP A 64 9.74 23.64 16.78
C ASP A 64 9.90 22.39 15.94
N SER A 65 9.71 22.55 14.62
CA SER A 65 10.01 21.50 13.64
C SER A 65 11.44 21.03 13.77
N LEU A 66 11.67 19.73 13.61
CA LEU A 66 13.01 19.19 13.39
C LEU A 66 13.56 19.66 12.05
N THR A 67 14.89 19.59 11.91
CA THR A 67 15.58 19.75 10.64
C THR A 67 16.16 18.42 10.22
N VAL A 68 15.88 18.00 8.98
CA VAL A 68 16.41 16.78 8.38
C VAL A 68 17.20 17.16 7.14
N GLU A 69 18.43 16.69 7.03
CA GLU A 69 19.19 16.77 5.78
C GLU A 69 18.75 15.64 4.84
N ALA A 70 18.42 16.01 3.60
CA ALA A 70 18.08 15.03 2.57
C ALA A 70 18.68 15.38 1.21
N ARG A 71 18.95 14.36 0.39
CA ARG A 71 19.25 14.45 -1.03
C ARG A 71 18.09 13.91 -1.86
N LYS A 72 17.69 14.68 -2.85
CA LYS A 72 16.66 14.28 -3.82
C LYS A 72 17.26 13.24 -4.76
N TRP A 73 16.60 12.11 -4.90
CA TRP A 73 16.94 11.12 -5.92
C TRP A 73 16.32 11.52 -7.26
N SER A 74 17.07 11.37 -8.35
CA SER A 74 16.58 11.57 -9.71
C SER A 74 17.37 10.72 -10.71
N ARG A 75 16.98 10.79 -11.98
CA ARG A 75 17.75 10.28 -13.12
C ARG A 75 18.07 11.39 -14.10
N ASP A 76 19.21 11.29 -14.78
CA ASP A 76 19.57 12.19 -15.87
C ASP A 76 18.86 11.79 -17.19
N LYS A 77 19.22 12.47 -18.29
CA LYS A 77 18.64 12.20 -19.63
C LYS A 77 19.00 10.83 -20.17
N GLN A 78 20.08 10.22 -19.67
CA GLN A 78 20.56 8.88 -19.99
C GLN A 78 20.00 7.83 -19.01
N HIS A 79 19.06 8.22 -18.16
CA HIS A 79 18.44 7.39 -17.13
C HIS A 79 19.39 6.89 -16.04
N VAL A 80 20.55 7.53 -15.87
CA VAL A 80 21.53 7.24 -14.82
C VAL A 80 21.07 7.86 -13.49
N PRO A 81 20.98 7.10 -12.39
CA PRO A 81 20.59 7.63 -11.09
C PRO A 81 21.62 8.60 -10.52
N PHE A 82 21.14 9.69 -9.89
CA PHE A 82 21.99 10.62 -9.15
C PHE A 82 21.24 11.22 -7.95
N TYR A 83 22.01 11.84 -7.06
CA TYR A 83 21.50 12.60 -5.92
C TYR A 83 21.82 14.09 -6.05
N SER A 84 20.89 14.95 -5.64
CA SER A 84 21.18 16.37 -5.44
C SER A 84 22.21 16.58 -4.31
N PRO A 85 22.79 17.78 -4.15
CA PRO A 85 23.44 18.18 -2.91
C PRO A 85 22.53 17.98 -1.69
N TRP A 86 23.13 17.88 -0.50
CA TRP A 86 22.38 17.85 0.76
C TRP A 86 21.65 19.17 0.94
N VAL A 87 20.38 19.08 1.31
CA VAL A 87 19.53 20.23 1.62
C VAL A 87 18.85 19.97 2.95
N THR A 88 18.79 20.99 3.80
CA THR A 88 18.06 20.93 5.07
C THR A 88 16.57 21.21 4.84
N PHE A 89 15.72 20.31 5.31
CA PHE A 89 14.26 20.43 5.28
C PHE A 89 13.71 20.49 6.69
N LYS A 90 12.66 21.30 6.89
CA LYS A 90 11.86 21.24 8.12
C LYS A 90 10.99 19.99 8.12
N ALA A 91 10.82 19.38 9.29
CA ALA A 91 10.00 18.20 9.47
C ALA A 91 9.24 18.27 10.80
N MET A 92 7.92 18.09 10.74
CA MET A 92 7.07 18.02 11.93
C MET A 92 6.91 16.56 12.39
N THR A 93 6.89 16.35 13.69
CA THR A 93 6.57 15.06 14.32
C THR A 93 5.36 15.22 15.23
N VAL A 94 4.73 14.11 15.59
CA VAL A 94 3.53 14.11 16.46
C VAL A 94 3.83 14.81 17.79
N ASP A 95 4.97 14.50 18.40
CA ASP A 95 5.42 15.10 19.66
C ASP A 95 5.87 16.56 19.53
N ARG A 96 5.93 17.11 18.32
CA ARG A 96 6.30 18.51 18.09
C ARG A 96 5.16 19.34 17.52
N LEU A 97 4.03 18.70 17.21
CA LEU A 97 2.87 19.36 16.64
C LEU A 97 2.26 20.34 17.66
N PRO A 98 2.30 21.67 17.43
CA PRO A 98 1.91 22.65 18.43
C PRO A 98 0.43 22.51 18.81
N GLY A 99 0.14 22.39 20.10
CA GLY A 99 -1.23 22.27 20.62
C GLY A 99 -1.87 20.88 20.46
N PHE A 100 -1.19 19.93 19.82
CA PHE A 100 -1.60 18.53 19.84
C PHE A 100 -0.94 17.83 21.03
N ARG A 101 -1.66 16.88 21.65
CA ARG A 101 -1.13 16.01 22.69
C ARG A 101 -1.43 14.56 22.29
N PRO A 102 -0.40 13.71 22.14
CA PRO A 102 -0.63 12.31 21.84
C PRO A 102 -1.51 11.65 22.91
N ALA A 103 -2.41 10.79 22.48
CA ALA A 103 -3.27 10.01 23.34
C ALA A 103 -3.34 8.56 22.85
N PRO A 104 -3.71 7.60 23.72
CA PRO A 104 -4.02 6.25 23.27
C PRO A 104 -5.09 6.26 22.16
N PRO A 105 -5.01 5.36 21.18
CA PRO A 105 -6.07 5.24 20.18
C PRO A 105 -7.41 4.90 20.87
N PRO A 106 -8.55 5.23 20.24
CA PRO A 106 -9.83 4.68 20.67
C PRO A 106 -9.80 3.14 20.58
N ALA A 107 -10.83 2.49 21.13
CA ALA A 107 -11.04 1.07 20.86
C ALA A 107 -11.03 0.84 19.34
N LEU A 108 -10.29 -0.16 18.86
CA LEU A 108 -10.16 -0.44 17.44
C LEU A 108 -10.91 -1.72 17.06
N SER A 109 -11.48 -1.74 15.86
CA SER A 109 -12.04 -2.95 15.26
C SER A 109 -10.92 -3.93 14.88
N ARG A 110 -11.29 -5.14 14.47
CA ARG A 110 -10.32 -6.13 13.95
C ARG A 110 -9.57 -5.67 12.69
N TYR A 111 -10.10 -4.67 11.99
CA TYR A 111 -9.49 -4.04 10.80
C TYR A 111 -8.75 -2.73 11.12
N GLY A 112 -8.75 -2.29 12.38
CA GLY A 112 -8.11 -1.03 12.80
C GLY A 112 -8.95 0.23 12.58
N GLY A 113 -10.25 0.10 12.33
CA GLY A 113 -11.20 1.22 12.36
C GLY A 113 -11.54 1.63 13.80
N ASP A 114 -12.05 2.84 13.99
CA ASP A 114 -12.50 3.35 15.30
C ASP A 114 -13.78 2.63 15.74
N ALA A 115 -13.65 1.68 16.65
CA ALA A 115 -14.75 0.87 17.17
C ALA A 115 -15.70 1.66 18.07
N THR A 116 -15.36 2.88 18.47
CA THR A 116 -16.28 3.77 19.19
C THR A 116 -17.30 4.43 18.27
N ARG A 117 -17.09 4.33 16.95
CA ARG A 117 -17.99 4.84 15.91
C ARG A 117 -18.54 3.67 15.10
N THR A 118 -19.86 3.58 14.99
CA THR A 118 -20.51 2.52 14.21
C THR A 118 -21.38 3.13 13.12
N TRP A 119 -21.07 2.80 11.87
CA TRP A 119 -21.89 3.08 10.70
C TRP A 119 -22.42 1.76 10.11
N LYS A 120 -23.16 1.84 8.99
CA LYS A 120 -23.69 0.65 8.33
C LYS A 120 -22.57 -0.32 7.96
N ALA A 121 -22.57 -1.50 8.57
CA ALA A 121 -21.75 -2.64 8.19
C ALA A 121 -22.28 -3.24 6.88
N THR A 122 -21.38 -3.50 5.93
CA THR A 122 -21.72 -4.09 4.63
C THR A 122 -21.04 -5.43 4.40
N GLY A 123 -20.18 -5.88 5.32
CA GLY A 123 -19.34 -7.07 5.13
C GLY A 123 -18.14 -6.84 4.22
N PHE A 124 -17.95 -5.61 3.71
CA PHE A 124 -16.88 -5.24 2.80
C PHE A 124 -16.40 -3.81 3.07
N PHE A 125 -15.14 -3.53 2.74
CA PHE A 125 -14.62 -2.17 2.77
C PHE A 125 -15.38 -1.26 1.81
N ARG A 126 -15.67 -0.04 2.26
CA ARG A 126 -16.33 1.00 1.44
C ARG A 126 -15.81 2.38 1.79
N THR A 127 -16.12 3.38 0.97
CA THR A 127 -15.83 4.78 1.29
C THR A 127 -17.08 5.48 1.80
N GLN A 128 -16.92 6.47 2.68
CA GLN A 128 -18.01 7.33 3.12
C GLN A 128 -17.49 8.71 3.48
N GLN A 129 -18.20 9.75 3.03
CA GLN A 129 -17.94 11.12 3.46
C GLN A 129 -18.86 11.50 4.63
N VAL A 130 -18.28 12.01 5.71
CA VAL A 130 -19.00 12.52 6.88
C VAL A 130 -18.42 13.88 7.27
N LYS A 131 -19.27 14.90 7.36
CA LYS A 131 -18.86 16.29 7.68
C LYS A 131 -17.72 16.81 6.78
N GLY A 132 -17.77 16.44 5.50
CA GLY A 132 -16.77 16.83 4.50
C GLY A 132 -15.47 16.01 4.52
N ARG A 133 -15.25 15.11 5.49
CA ARG A 133 -14.10 14.20 5.53
C ARG A 133 -14.48 12.83 4.99
N TRP A 134 -13.65 12.32 4.09
CA TRP A 134 -13.71 10.96 3.61
C TRP A 134 -13.05 9.99 4.58
N TRP A 135 -13.66 8.84 4.71
CA TRP A 135 -13.20 7.71 5.50
C TRP A 135 -13.26 6.44 4.66
N LEU A 136 -12.33 5.52 4.91
CA LEU A 136 -12.60 4.11 4.65
C LEU A 136 -13.44 3.57 5.79
N VAL A 137 -14.44 2.77 5.48
CA VAL A 137 -15.27 2.08 6.46
C VAL A 137 -15.01 0.61 6.29
N ASP A 138 -14.64 -0.04 7.38
CA ASP A 138 -14.33 -1.46 7.38
C ASP A 138 -15.59 -2.33 7.24
N PRO A 139 -15.43 -3.65 6.99
CA PRO A 139 -16.55 -4.58 6.86
C PRO A 139 -17.56 -4.56 8.03
N ASP A 140 -17.08 -4.26 9.23
CA ASP A 140 -17.85 -4.26 10.47
C ASP A 140 -18.53 -2.89 10.73
N GLY A 141 -18.31 -1.90 9.86
CA GLY A 141 -18.97 -0.60 9.88
C GLY A 141 -18.18 0.50 10.59
N HIS A 142 -16.90 0.29 10.90
CA HIS A 142 -16.09 1.24 11.65
C HIS A 142 -15.22 2.12 10.73
N PRO A 143 -15.23 3.45 10.89
CA PRO A 143 -14.43 4.35 10.08
C PRO A 143 -12.95 4.30 10.45
N GLY A 144 -12.08 4.37 9.44
CA GLY A 144 -10.63 4.36 9.60
C GLY A 144 -9.89 4.84 8.35
N LEU A 145 -8.59 4.58 8.36
CA LEU A 145 -7.68 4.81 7.23
C LEU A 145 -7.02 3.48 6.85
N THR A 146 -6.60 3.33 5.59
CA THR A 146 -5.69 2.25 5.20
C THR A 146 -4.26 2.68 5.54
N MET A 147 -3.60 1.98 6.45
CA MET A 147 -2.20 2.21 6.83
C MET A 147 -1.47 0.88 6.65
N ALA A 148 -0.93 0.66 5.47
CA ALA A 148 -0.40 -0.65 5.08
C ALA A 148 1.08 -0.60 4.69
N VAL A 149 1.65 -1.78 4.51
CA VAL A 149 3.01 -1.96 4.01
C VAL A 149 2.94 -2.76 2.71
N THR A 150 3.56 -2.28 1.64
CA THR A 150 3.57 -3.00 0.36
C THR A 150 4.60 -4.12 0.35
N SER A 151 4.45 -5.05 -0.58
CA SER A 151 5.45 -6.09 -0.86
C SER A 151 5.77 -6.98 0.34
N ILE A 152 4.77 -7.35 1.14
CA ILE A 152 4.93 -8.34 2.21
C ILE A 152 5.10 -9.71 1.55
N ARG A 153 6.32 -10.00 1.16
CA ARG A 153 6.75 -11.26 0.53
C ARG A 153 8.25 -11.47 0.79
N PRO A 154 8.71 -12.73 0.81
CA PRO A 154 10.15 -13.01 0.85
C PRO A 154 10.85 -12.47 -0.40
N ALA A 155 12.04 -11.89 -0.25
CA ALA A 155 12.89 -11.56 -1.39
C ALA A 155 13.52 -12.83 -2.01
N PRO A 156 13.64 -12.92 -3.35
CA PRO A 156 14.13 -14.12 -4.02
C PRO A 156 15.67 -14.29 -3.97
N ALA A 157 16.37 -13.32 -3.38
CA ALA A 157 17.83 -13.34 -3.26
C ALA A 157 18.31 -14.51 -2.39
N ALA A 158 19.51 -15.04 -2.69
CA ALA A 158 20.05 -16.20 -1.99
C ALA A 158 20.26 -15.93 -0.48
N THR A 159 20.79 -14.75 -0.13
CA THR A 159 20.99 -14.34 1.27
C THR A 159 19.67 -14.14 2.00
N SER A 160 18.68 -13.50 1.36
CA SER A 160 17.33 -13.37 1.91
C SER A 160 16.63 -14.73 2.09
N THR A 161 16.84 -15.67 1.16
CA THR A 161 16.27 -17.03 1.26
C THR A 161 16.87 -17.79 2.44
N ALA A 162 18.19 -17.72 2.62
CA ALA A 162 18.86 -18.33 3.76
C ALA A 162 18.44 -17.69 5.09
N ALA A 163 18.31 -16.35 5.13
CA ALA A 163 17.81 -15.64 6.29
C ALA A 163 16.36 -16.01 6.63
N PHE A 164 15.51 -16.19 5.61
CA PHE A 164 14.13 -16.63 5.79
C PHE A 164 14.07 -18.00 6.45
N ALA A 165 14.79 -18.99 5.91
CA ALA A 165 14.82 -20.35 6.43
C ALA A 165 15.36 -20.42 7.88
N LYS A 166 16.25 -19.49 8.26
CA LYS A 166 16.76 -19.36 9.62
C LYS A 166 15.77 -18.70 10.58
N ALA A 167 15.04 -17.68 10.12
CA ALA A 167 14.17 -16.87 10.95
C ALA A 167 12.76 -17.47 11.14
N PHE A 168 12.30 -18.28 10.18
CA PHE A 168 10.92 -18.74 10.09
C PHE A 168 10.82 -20.25 9.88
N ALA A 169 9.98 -20.90 10.68
CA ALA A 169 9.75 -22.34 10.59
C ALA A 169 8.85 -22.73 9.40
N SER A 170 7.99 -21.81 8.97
CA SER A 170 7.04 -21.99 7.86
C SER A 170 6.57 -20.62 7.34
N PRO A 171 5.92 -20.54 6.18
CA PRO A 171 5.28 -19.31 5.73
C PRO A 171 4.27 -18.73 6.75
N GLN A 172 3.63 -19.58 7.54
CA GLN A 172 2.61 -19.20 8.52
C GLN A 172 3.24 -18.65 9.79
N ASP A 173 4.38 -19.22 10.23
CA ASP A 173 5.22 -18.61 11.28
C ASP A 173 5.77 -17.25 10.82
N TRP A 174 6.18 -17.14 9.55
CA TRP A 174 6.56 -15.87 8.94
C TRP A 174 5.44 -14.84 8.96
N LEU A 175 4.21 -15.20 8.57
CA LEU A 175 3.07 -14.27 8.61
C LEU A 175 2.70 -13.87 10.04
N ALA A 176 2.73 -14.80 11.00
CA ALA A 176 2.46 -14.49 12.40
C ALA A 176 3.48 -13.50 12.99
N LYS A 177 4.78 -13.72 12.73
CA LYS A 177 5.84 -12.78 13.13
C LYS A 177 5.76 -11.47 12.36
N THR A 178 5.37 -11.51 11.09
CA THR A 178 5.13 -10.30 10.28
C THR A 178 3.99 -9.47 10.84
N GLN A 179 2.89 -10.08 11.28
CA GLN A 179 1.81 -9.37 11.97
C GLN A 179 2.34 -8.64 13.21
N ALA A 180 3.21 -9.26 14.00
CA ALA A 180 3.83 -8.60 15.15
C ALA A 180 4.69 -7.39 14.73
N VAL A 181 5.39 -7.45 13.60
CA VAL A 181 6.13 -6.30 13.04
C VAL A 181 5.17 -5.20 12.58
N LEU A 182 4.05 -5.55 11.94
CA LEU A 182 3.01 -4.57 11.57
C LEU A 182 2.44 -3.88 12.83
N ASP A 183 2.23 -4.63 13.92
CA ASP A 183 1.77 -4.09 15.20
C ASP A 183 2.82 -3.19 15.90
N GLN A 184 4.12 -3.44 15.67
CA GLN A 184 5.20 -2.56 16.11
C GLN A 184 5.23 -1.23 15.35
N GLY A 185 4.73 -1.20 14.12
CA GLY A 185 4.56 0.01 13.30
C GLY A 185 3.16 0.62 13.35
N GLY A 186 2.19 -0.04 14.00
CA GLY A 186 0.79 0.40 14.02
C GLY A 186 0.07 0.29 12.66
N PHE A 187 0.54 -0.60 11.77
CA PHE A 187 -0.09 -0.85 10.47
C PHE A 187 -1.32 -1.77 10.61
N ASN A 188 -2.26 -1.66 9.67
CA ASN A 188 -3.52 -2.42 9.65
C ASN A 188 -3.73 -3.24 8.36
N GLY A 189 -2.71 -3.38 7.52
CA GLY A 189 -2.80 -4.23 6.34
C GLY A 189 -1.53 -4.35 5.50
N ALA A 190 -1.72 -5.01 4.36
CA ALA A 190 -0.74 -5.27 3.33
C ALA A 190 -1.17 -4.57 2.02
N GLY A 191 -0.25 -3.82 1.42
CA GLY A 191 -0.43 -3.25 0.09
C GLY A 191 -0.24 -4.30 -1.01
N THR A 192 -0.17 -3.82 -2.25
CA THR A 192 0.12 -4.67 -3.42
C THR A 192 1.47 -5.41 -3.31
N TRP A 193 1.67 -6.42 -4.16
CA TRP A 193 2.84 -7.31 -4.22
C TRP A 193 3.09 -8.14 -2.95
N SER A 194 2.08 -8.27 -2.10
CA SER A 194 2.15 -9.10 -0.90
C SER A 194 1.72 -10.53 -1.19
N GLU A 195 2.21 -11.49 -0.41
CA GLU A 195 2.01 -12.91 -0.65
C GLU A 195 0.59 -13.35 -0.25
N THR A 196 -0.31 -13.20 -1.21
CA THR A 196 -1.77 -13.31 -1.01
C THR A 196 -2.20 -14.67 -0.49
N PRO A 197 -1.73 -15.83 -1.02
CA PRO A 197 -2.08 -17.13 -0.46
C PRO A 197 -1.71 -17.28 1.02
N ALA A 198 -0.53 -16.80 1.43
CA ALA A 198 -0.09 -16.89 2.82
C ALA A 198 -0.91 -15.96 3.75
N ILE A 199 -1.26 -14.77 3.28
CA ILE A 199 -2.16 -13.85 3.99
C ILE A 199 -3.56 -14.46 4.15
N GLN A 200 -4.12 -15.03 3.09
CA GLN A 200 -5.43 -15.68 3.13
C GLN A 200 -5.44 -16.85 4.13
N GLU A 201 -4.38 -17.67 4.13
CA GLU A 201 -4.23 -18.76 5.10
C GLU A 201 -4.20 -18.24 6.54
N TYR A 202 -3.37 -17.22 6.81
CA TYR A 202 -3.28 -16.58 8.13
C TYR A 202 -4.66 -16.04 8.57
N ASN A 203 -5.38 -15.38 7.68
CA ASN A 203 -6.67 -14.75 7.97
C ASN A 203 -7.80 -15.73 8.29
N ARG A 204 -7.68 -17.03 7.97
CA ARG A 204 -8.73 -18.02 8.30
C ARG A 204 -8.95 -18.18 9.81
N THR A 205 -7.92 -17.96 10.61
CA THR A 205 -7.99 -18.16 12.08
C THR A 205 -7.58 -16.92 12.88
N ALA A 206 -7.04 -15.88 12.22
CA ALA A 206 -6.59 -14.67 12.89
C ALA A 206 -7.76 -13.87 13.48
N LYS A 207 -7.64 -13.49 14.76
CA LYS A 207 -8.57 -12.55 15.41
C LYS A 207 -8.45 -11.13 14.82
N LYS A 208 -7.23 -10.76 14.41
CA LYS A 208 -6.90 -9.51 13.74
C LYS A 208 -6.40 -9.86 12.33
N PRO A 209 -7.27 -9.84 11.30
CA PRO A 209 -6.85 -10.17 9.95
C PRO A 209 -5.90 -9.11 9.38
N ILE A 210 -5.01 -9.54 8.50
CA ILE A 210 -4.24 -8.67 7.63
C ILE A 210 -5.14 -8.30 6.45
N THR A 211 -5.65 -7.08 6.45
CA THR A 211 -6.32 -6.50 5.27
C THR A 211 -5.36 -6.49 4.10
N TYR A 212 -5.77 -6.83 2.88
CA TYR A 212 -4.84 -6.83 1.73
C TYR A 212 -5.46 -6.32 0.43
N ALA A 213 -4.61 -5.86 -0.50
CA ALA A 213 -5.03 -5.26 -1.76
C ALA A 213 -4.26 -5.86 -2.97
N PRO A 214 -4.81 -6.90 -3.63
CA PRO A 214 -4.14 -7.54 -4.77
C PRO A 214 -4.07 -6.62 -5.99
N MET A 215 -3.08 -6.88 -6.86
CA MET A 215 -2.96 -6.22 -8.16
C MET A 215 -3.19 -7.21 -9.30
N LEU A 216 -4.11 -6.85 -10.19
CA LEU A 216 -4.57 -7.73 -11.28
C LEU A 216 -3.69 -7.65 -12.53
N GLY A 217 -3.06 -6.50 -12.80
CA GLY A 217 -2.12 -6.30 -13.90
C GLY A 217 -2.73 -6.46 -15.30
N PHE A 218 -3.47 -5.45 -15.78
CA PHE A 218 -4.14 -5.52 -17.08
C PHE A 218 -3.23 -5.08 -18.23
N ILE A 219 -2.71 -3.86 -18.20
CA ILE A 219 -2.10 -3.24 -19.39
C ILE A 219 -0.80 -3.93 -19.80
N ASN A 220 -0.01 -4.37 -18.81
CA ASN A 220 1.23 -5.08 -19.08
C ASN A 220 0.95 -6.48 -19.63
N THR A 221 -0.02 -7.20 -19.07
CA THR A 221 -0.41 -8.53 -19.54
C THR A 221 -0.92 -8.47 -20.97
N PHE A 222 -1.85 -7.57 -21.27
CA PHE A 222 -2.36 -7.40 -22.63
C PHE A 222 -1.25 -6.99 -23.60
N GLY A 223 -0.42 -6.01 -23.23
CA GLY A 223 0.68 -5.59 -24.10
C GLY A 223 1.64 -6.73 -24.44
N GLN A 224 1.94 -7.64 -23.49
CA GLN A 224 2.76 -8.82 -23.77
C GLN A 224 2.06 -9.85 -24.69
N GLN A 225 0.74 -10.03 -24.54
CA GLN A 225 -0.03 -10.88 -25.45
C GLN A 225 -0.09 -10.29 -26.87
N LEU A 226 -0.25 -8.96 -26.98
CA LEU A 226 -0.22 -8.24 -28.24
C LEU A 226 1.14 -8.36 -28.92
N LEU A 227 2.25 -8.16 -28.18
CA LEU A 227 3.61 -8.34 -28.69
C LEU A 227 3.86 -9.75 -29.25
N LYS A 228 3.27 -10.79 -28.64
CA LYS A 228 3.41 -12.18 -29.11
C LYS A 228 2.61 -12.45 -30.39
N SER A 229 1.41 -11.89 -30.50
CA SER A 229 0.51 -12.10 -31.65
C SER A 229 0.80 -11.17 -32.83
N ARG A 230 1.25 -9.94 -32.55
CA ARG A 230 1.64 -8.92 -33.52
C ARG A 230 2.99 -8.31 -33.12
N PRO A 231 4.13 -8.97 -33.47
CA PRO A 231 5.47 -8.47 -33.14
C PRO A 231 5.78 -7.06 -33.66
N ALA A 232 5.11 -6.62 -34.74
CA ALA A 232 5.20 -5.26 -35.28
C ALA A 232 4.83 -4.17 -34.25
N SER A 233 3.93 -4.46 -33.30
CA SER A 233 3.56 -3.52 -32.23
C SER A 233 4.63 -3.31 -31.17
N LYS A 234 5.84 -3.85 -31.34
CA LYS A 234 6.99 -3.60 -30.44
C LYS A 234 7.31 -2.12 -30.27
N GLN A 235 7.04 -1.30 -31.29
CA GLN A 235 7.28 0.14 -31.26
C GLN A 235 6.15 0.93 -30.55
N GLN A 236 5.00 0.30 -30.32
CA GLN A 236 3.83 0.94 -29.71
C GLN A 236 4.08 1.26 -28.23
N PRO A 237 3.84 2.50 -27.78
CA PRO A 237 3.88 2.84 -26.37
C PRO A 237 2.89 1.99 -25.56
N ARG A 238 3.33 1.45 -24.43
CA ARG A 238 2.50 0.55 -23.60
C ARG A 238 1.11 1.11 -23.27
N PRO A 239 0.92 2.39 -22.90
CA PRO A 239 -0.41 2.94 -22.63
C PRO A 239 -1.35 2.96 -23.83
N ALA A 240 -0.81 2.93 -25.05
CA ALA A 240 -1.60 3.01 -26.28
C ALA A 240 -2.23 1.68 -26.69
N VAL A 241 -1.94 0.58 -26.00
CA VAL A 241 -2.57 -0.74 -26.28
C VAL A 241 -4.08 -0.72 -26.02
N VAL A 242 -4.57 0.26 -25.26
CA VAL A 242 -6.01 0.45 -24.96
C VAL A 242 -6.84 0.80 -26.19
N PHE A 243 -6.19 1.21 -27.29
CA PHE A 243 -6.83 1.49 -28.57
C PHE A 243 -6.93 0.25 -29.47
N ASP A 244 -6.30 -0.85 -29.09
CA ASP A 244 -6.42 -2.10 -29.82
C ASP A 244 -7.85 -2.66 -29.70
N PRO A 245 -8.50 -3.13 -30.79
CA PRO A 245 -9.85 -3.70 -30.73
C PRO A 245 -9.99 -4.88 -29.76
N GLY A 246 -8.91 -5.63 -29.51
CA GLY A 246 -8.90 -6.75 -28.57
C GLY A 246 -8.91 -6.34 -27.09
N TRP A 247 -8.66 -5.07 -26.76
CA TRP A 247 -8.49 -4.60 -25.38
C TRP A 247 -9.71 -4.87 -24.50
N ALA A 248 -10.91 -4.57 -24.99
CA ALA A 248 -12.14 -4.73 -24.22
C ALA A 248 -12.45 -6.21 -23.93
N ALA A 249 -12.31 -7.07 -24.94
CA ALA A 249 -12.50 -8.51 -24.80
C ALA A 249 -11.47 -9.11 -23.83
N PHE A 250 -10.20 -8.70 -23.94
CA PHE A 250 -9.17 -9.09 -22.99
C PHE A 250 -9.53 -8.68 -21.56
N CYS A 251 -9.98 -7.44 -21.33
CA CYS A 251 -10.34 -6.98 -19.98
C CYS A 251 -11.44 -7.85 -19.37
N GLN A 252 -12.46 -8.22 -20.15
CA GLN A 252 -13.53 -9.10 -19.68
C GLN A 252 -13.03 -10.49 -19.28
N GLU A 253 -12.10 -11.06 -20.03
CA GLU A 253 -11.51 -12.37 -19.71
C GLU A 253 -10.57 -12.28 -18.52
N HIS A 254 -9.63 -11.34 -18.54
CA HIS A 254 -8.60 -11.15 -17.51
C HIS A 254 -9.22 -10.86 -16.14
N ALA A 255 -10.31 -10.09 -16.10
CA ALA A 255 -11.01 -9.75 -14.86
C ALA A 255 -11.71 -10.95 -14.18
N ARG A 256 -11.85 -12.11 -14.83
CA ARG A 256 -12.37 -13.33 -14.18
C ARG A 256 -11.54 -13.74 -12.96
N GLY A 257 -10.24 -13.43 -12.96
CA GLY A 257 -9.36 -13.64 -11.81
C GLY A 257 -9.82 -12.90 -10.54
N ALA A 258 -10.56 -11.79 -10.68
CA ALA A 258 -11.11 -11.07 -9.52
C ALA A 258 -12.16 -11.89 -8.75
N ALA A 259 -12.82 -12.86 -9.39
CA ALA A 259 -13.83 -13.70 -8.75
C ALA A 259 -13.27 -14.54 -7.58
N ALA A 260 -11.96 -14.79 -7.54
CA ALA A 260 -11.29 -15.47 -6.44
C ALA A 260 -11.35 -14.70 -5.11
N TYR A 261 -11.64 -13.40 -5.15
CA TYR A 261 -11.63 -12.51 -3.98
C TYR A 261 -13.03 -12.10 -3.52
N ARG A 262 -14.06 -12.31 -4.35
CA ARG A 262 -15.40 -11.68 -4.24
C ARG A 262 -16.15 -11.87 -2.91
N THR A 263 -15.77 -12.87 -2.10
CA THR A 263 -16.38 -13.17 -0.80
C THR A 263 -15.46 -12.91 0.40
N ASP A 264 -14.20 -12.55 0.17
CA ASP A 264 -13.24 -12.35 1.26
C ASP A 264 -13.31 -10.92 1.81
N ALA A 265 -13.98 -10.74 2.95
CA ALA A 265 -14.13 -9.45 3.61
C ALA A 265 -12.79 -8.76 3.97
N ASN A 266 -11.67 -9.47 3.96
CA ASN A 266 -10.35 -8.93 4.29
C ASN A 266 -9.67 -8.25 3.08
N VAL A 267 -10.28 -8.30 1.90
CA VAL A 267 -9.78 -7.59 0.71
C VAL A 267 -10.20 -6.12 0.79
N LEU A 268 -9.24 -5.20 0.82
CA LEU A 268 -9.53 -3.77 0.73
C LEU A 268 -10.13 -3.42 -0.63
N GLY A 269 -9.54 -3.97 -1.69
CA GLY A 269 -9.86 -3.64 -3.07
C GLY A 269 -8.78 -4.09 -4.05
N HIS A 270 -9.04 -3.88 -5.34
CA HIS A 270 -8.15 -4.27 -6.43
C HIS A 270 -7.40 -3.07 -6.98
N PHE A 271 -6.08 -3.20 -7.11
CA PHE A 271 -5.32 -2.39 -8.07
C PHE A 271 -5.41 -3.06 -9.44
N SER A 272 -5.66 -2.30 -10.50
CA SER A 272 -5.64 -2.88 -11.84
C SER A 272 -4.25 -2.89 -12.44
N ASP A 273 -3.41 -1.92 -12.12
CA ASP A 273 -2.04 -1.79 -12.62
C ASP A 273 -1.20 -0.88 -11.70
N ASN A 274 0.09 -0.74 -12.04
CA ASN A 274 1.03 0.13 -11.36
C ASN A 274 1.69 1.09 -12.36
N GLU A 275 1.69 2.38 -12.04
CA GLU A 275 2.52 3.39 -12.71
C GLU A 275 2.38 3.41 -14.24
N ILE A 276 1.16 3.28 -14.76
CA ILE A 276 0.93 3.39 -16.20
C ILE A 276 1.45 4.74 -16.70
N ALA A 277 2.27 4.72 -17.75
CA ALA A 277 2.93 5.89 -18.30
C ALA A 277 1.98 6.79 -19.14
N PHE A 278 0.84 7.17 -18.58
CA PHE A 278 -0.03 8.22 -19.12
C PHE A 278 0.65 9.58 -18.94
N ILE A 279 1.64 9.86 -19.80
CA ILE A 279 2.52 11.04 -19.70
C ILE A 279 2.45 11.89 -20.98
N PRO A 280 2.85 13.18 -20.94
CA PRO A 280 2.71 14.10 -22.08
C PRO A 280 3.38 13.64 -23.38
N THR A 281 4.39 12.77 -23.31
CA THR A 281 5.07 12.25 -24.51
C THR A 281 4.27 11.19 -25.24
N LEU A 282 3.16 10.68 -24.67
CA LEU A 282 2.37 9.59 -25.25
C LEU A 282 1.86 9.94 -26.65
N LEU A 283 1.23 11.11 -26.83
CA LEU A 283 0.69 11.53 -28.13
C LEU A 283 1.77 11.55 -29.22
N GLY A 284 2.90 12.21 -28.94
CA GLY A 284 4.01 12.29 -29.88
C GLY A 284 4.59 10.91 -30.24
N LYS A 285 4.72 10.01 -29.26
CA LYS A 285 5.20 8.63 -29.51
C LYS A 285 4.22 7.81 -30.34
N VAL A 286 2.91 8.00 -30.15
CA VAL A 286 1.89 7.32 -30.96
C VAL A 286 1.88 7.85 -32.40
N LEU A 287 1.95 9.16 -32.60
CA LEU A 287 2.01 9.76 -33.94
C LEU A 287 3.30 9.39 -34.69
N ALA A 288 4.40 9.13 -33.97
CA ALA A 288 5.66 8.69 -34.55
C ALA A 288 5.59 7.29 -35.19
N LEU A 289 4.55 6.50 -34.92
CA LEU A 289 4.33 5.19 -35.58
C LEU A 289 4.08 5.36 -37.09
N ARG A 290 3.42 6.44 -37.52
CA ARG A 290 3.14 6.78 -38.92
C ARG A 290 2.48 5.64 -39.74
N ASP A 291 1.70 4.80 -39.07
CA ASP A 291 1.05 3.65 -39.69
C ASP A 291 -0.47 3.71 -39.46
N PRO A 292 -1.28 4.04 -40.49
CA PRO A 292 -2.74 4.03 -40.42
C PRO A 292 -3.35 2.67 -40.04
N ALA A 293 -2.63 1.57 -40.23
CA ALA A 293 -3.09 0.24 -39.83
C ALA A 293 -2.90 -0.03 -38.32
N GLU A 294 -2.03 0.73 -37.63
CA GLU A 294 -1.86 0.62 -36.19
C GLU A 294 -3.03 1.33 -35.46
N PRO A 295 -3.86 0.59 -34.68
CA PRO A 295 -5.06 1.16 -34.06
C PRO A 295 -4.79 2.37 -33.18
N ALA A 296 -3.64 2.40 -32.51
CA ALA A 296 -3.21 3.53 -31.70
C ALA A 296 -2.98 4.80 -32.53
N TYR A 297 -2.32 4.67 -33.69
CA TYR A 297 -2.06 5.81 -34.57
C TYR A 297 -3.37 6.34 -35.16
N ALA A 298 -4.23 5.45 -35.69
CA ALA A 298 -5.54 5.81 -36.20
C ALA A 298 -6.39 6.54 -35.14
N ALA A 299 -6.41 6.03 -33.91
CA ALA A 299 -7.12 6.66 -32.79
C ALA A 299 -6.55 8.04 -32.43
N ALA A 300 -5.23 8.25 -32.51
CA ALA A 300 -4.60 9.54 -32.25
C ALA A 300 -4.95 10.58 -33.31
N VAL A 301 -4.89 10.21 -34.59
CA VAL A 301 -5.27 11.09 -35.72
C VAL A 301 -6.74 11.48 -35.63
N GLN A 302 -7.63 10.50 -35.38
CA GLN A 302 -9.05 10.76 -35.20
C GLN A 302 -9.31 11.66 -33.99
N TRP A 303 -8.63 11.41 -32.87
CA TRP A 303 -8.77 12.25 -31.68
C TRP A 303 -8.34 13.69 -31.95
N LEU A 304 -7.20 13.92 -32.61
CA LEU A 304 -6.75 15.27 -32.98
C LEU A 304 -7.78 15.99 -33.86
N ALA A 305 -8.38 15.30 -34.82
CA ALA A 305 -9.45 15.86 -35.64
C ALA A 305 -10.65 16.30 -34.79
N THR A 306 -11.05 15.53 -33.78
CA THR A 306 -12.14 15.94 -32.85
C THR A 306 -11.76 17.14 -31.98
N GLN A 307 -10.47 17.29 -31.65
CA GLN A 307 -9.96 18.47 -30.95
C GLN A 307 -9.77 19.68 -31.87
N LYS A 308 -9.99 19.54 -33.18
CA LYS A 308 -9.67 20.55 -34.21
C LYS A 308 -8.22 21.02 -34.10
N ALA A 309 -7.31 20.10 -33.79
CA ALA A 309 -5.90 20.37 -33.54
C ALA A 309 -5.02 19.76 -34.64
N ASP A 310 -3.91 20.43 -34.93
CA ASP A 310 -2.89 19.97 -35.87
C ASP A 310 -1.76 19.20 -35.15
N SER A 311 -1.35 18.09 -35.74
CA SER A 311 -0.21 17.28 -35.31
C SER A 311 1.14 18.00 -35.35
N ALA A 312 1.30 19.06 -36.16
CA ALA A 312 2.53 19.84 -36.19
C ALA A 312 2.71 20.73 -34.95
N HIS A 313 1.62 21.08 -34.25
CA HIS A 313 1.62 22.07 -33.15
C HIS A 313 0.91 21.54 -31.89
N LEU A 314 1.53 20.58 -31.22
CA LEU A 314 0.99 19.96 -30.00
C LEU A 314 1.28 20.79 -28.74
N THR A 315 0.27 21.46 -28.20
CA THR A 315 0.34 22.19 -26.91
C THR A 315 0.51 21.24 -25.72
N ALA A 316 0.91 21.78 -24.56
CA ALA A 316 1.02 21.00 -23.33
C ALA A 316 -0.33 20.42 -22.89
N ASP A 317 -1.41 21.21 -22.95
CA ASP A 317 -2.74 20.74 -22.56
C ASP A 317 -3.28 19.68 -23.52
N LEU A 318 -3.02 19.77 -24.84
CA LEU A 318 -3.38 18.70 -25.79
C LEU A 318 -2.65 17.39 -25.49
N LYS A 319 -1.36 17.47 -25.13
CA LYS A 319 -0.59 16.28 -24.74
C LYS A 319 -1.15 15.62 -23.47
N ASP A 320 -1.51 16.44 -22.49
CA ASP A 320 -2.13 15.97 -21.26
C ASP A 320 -3.55 15.42 -21.48
N ALA A 321 -4.34 16.07 -22.35
CA ALA A 321 -5.68 15.64 -22.71
C ALA A 321 -5.67 14.30 -23.45
N PHE A 322 -4.68 14.05 -24.33
CA PHE A 322 -4.54 12.75 -24.97
C PHE A 322 -4.16 11.64 -23.99
N ALA A 323 -3.31 11.94 -23.00
CA ALA A 323 -3.03 11.00 -21.91
C ALA A 323 -4.31 10.68 -21.10
N GLY A 324 -5.15 11.70 -20.84
CA GLY A 324 -6.48 11.52 -20.27
C GLY A 324 -7.42 10.68 -21.15
N TYR A 325 -7.39 10.85 -22.47
CA TYR A 325 -8.18 10.06 -23.41
C TYR A 325 -7.79 8.58 -23.39
N ALA A 326 -6.50 8.27 -23.39
CA ALA A 326 -6.01 6.90 -23.22
C ALA A 326 -6.42 6.32 -21.85
N ALA A 327 -6.30 7.11 -20.78
CA ALA A 327 -6.77 6.70 -19.45
C ALA A 327 -8.28 6.43 -19.40
N ALA A 328 -9.10 7.21 -20.12
CA ALA A 328 -10.54 6.99 -20.18
C ALA A 328 -10.87 5.64 -20.85
N LYS A 329 -10.22 5.32 -21.98
CA LYS A 329 -10.36 4.00 -22.64
C LYS A 329 -9.92 2.84 -21.74
N TYR A 330 -8.88 3.05 -20.95
CA TYR A 330 -8.44 2.08 -19.96
C TYR A 330 -9.53 1.84 -18.89
N TYR A 331 -9.95 2.87 -18.17
CA TYR A 331 -10.88 2.74 -17.05
C TYR A 331 -12.27 2.26 -17.47
N GLN A 332 -12.73 2.69 -18.66
CA GLN A 332 -14.00 2.27 -19.25
C GLN A 332 -14.06 0.76 -19.52
N ALA A 333 -12.95 0.13 -19.88
CA ALA A 333 -12.89 -1.32 -20.11
C ALA A 333 -12.66 -2.10 -18.81
N VAL A 334 -11.78 -1.60 -17.93
CA VAL A 334 -11.30 -2.33 -16.76
C VAL A 334 -12.30 -2.34 -15.61
N SER A 335 -12.89 -1.18 -15.26
CA SER A 335 -13.76 -1.10 -14.07
C SER A 335 -15.02 -1.98 -14.18
N PRO A 336 -15.80 -1.91 -15.28
CA PRO A 336 -16.96 -2.80 -15.44
C PRO A 336 -16.57 -4.29 -15.47
N ALA A 337 -15.42 -4.63 -16.05
CA ALA A 337 -14.94 -6.01 -16.09
C ALA A 337 -14.61 -6.54 -14.68
N ILE A 338 -13.92 -5.73 -13.85
CA ILE A 338 -13.67 -6.08 -12.44
C ILE A 338 -15.00 -6.19 -11.69
N LYS A 339 -15.86 -5.17 -11.75
CA LYS A 339 -17.13 -5.12 -10.99
C LYS A 339 -18.11 -6.22 -11.37
N LYS A 340 -18.07 -6.73 -12.60
CA LYS A 340 -18.85 -7.91 -13.02
C LYS A 340 -18.45 -9.18 -12.26
N ASN A 341 -17.17 -9.34 -11.95
CA ASN A 341 -16.63 -10.54 -11.30
C ASN A 341 -16.50 -10.39 -9.78
N ASP A 342 -16.32 -9.16 -9.30
CA ASP A 342 -16.24 -8.78 -7.90
C ASP A 342 -16.96 -7.43 -7.66
N PRO A 343 -18.28 -7.46 -7.41
CA PRO A 343 -19.08 -6.24 -7.26
C PRO A 343 -18.87 -5.54 -5.92
N ASN A 344 -18.32 -6.22 -4.92
CA ASN A 344 -18.31 -5.76 -3.53
C ASN A 344 -17.04 -4.96 -3.19
N HIS A 345 -15.89 -5.38 -3.70
CA HIS A 345 -14.61 -4.77 -3.35
C HIS A 345 -14.35 -3.45 -4.06
N LEU A 346 -13.58 -2.57 -3.41
CA LEU A 346 -13.19 -1.29 -3.98
C LEU A 346 -12.33 -1.49 -5.23
N TYR A 347 -12.55 -0.68 -6.25
CA TYR A 347 -11.58 -0.50 -7.32
C TYR A 347 -10.65 0.66 -6.98
N LEU A 348 -9.37 0.33 -6.72
CA LEU A 348 -8.35 1.25 -6.21
C LEU A 348 -7.56 1.95 -7.33
N GLY A 349 -7.90 1.73 -8.61
CA GLY A 349 -7.26 2.39 -9.74
C GLY A 349 -5.87 1.84 -10.10
N THR A 350 -5.02 2.71 -10.67
CA THR A 350 -3.76 2.33 -11.37
C THR A 350 -2.48 2.84 -10.72
N ARG A 351 -2.52 3.31 -9.46
CA ARG A 351 -1.35 3.81 -8.72
C ARG A 351 -0.62 4.90 -9.51
N LEU A 352 -1.29 6.04 -9.70
CA LEU A 352 -0.77 7.15 -10.51
C LEU A 352 0.60 7.60 -10.00
N HIS A 353 1.51 7.91 -10.92
CA HIS A 353 2.88 8.33 -10.60
C HIS A 353 3.40 9.38 -11.58
N GLY A 354 4.65 9.80 -11.44
CA GLY A 354 5.31 10.68 -12.41
C GLY A 354 4.53 11.98 -12.65
N SER A 355 4.33 12.37 -13.91
CA SER A 355 3.46 13.48 -14.28
C SER A 355 1.97 13.10 -14.33
N ALA A 356 1.62 11.81 -14.42
CA ALA A 356 0.23 11.36 -14.50
C ALA A 356 -0.60 11.78 -13.26
N LYS A 357 0.02 11.76 -12.07
CA LYS A 357 -0.60 12.24 -10.83
C LYS A 357 -0.80 13.77 -10.74
N PHE A 358 -0.35 14.52 -11.73
CA PHE A 358 -0.52 15.98 -11.86
C PHE A 358 -1.31 16.38 -13.11
N ASN A 359 -2.01 15.45 -13.74
CA ASN A 359 -2.79 15.70 -14.95
C ASN A 359 -4.29 15.60 -14.66
N ARG A 360 -4.99 16.74 -14.70
CA ARG A 360 -6.44 16.84 -14.45
C ARG A 360 -7.30 15.94 -15.35
N HIS A 361 -6.88 15.71 -16.59
CA HIS A 361 -7.63 14.90 -17.55
C HIS A 361 -7.61 13.42 -17.17
N ILE A 362 -6.55 12.95 -16.50
CA ILE A 362 -6.47 11.58 -15.97
C ILE A 362 -7.37 11.41 -14.75
N PHE A 363 -7.46 12.42 -13.88
CA PHE A 363 -8.39 12.40 -12.74
C PHE A 363 -9.85 12.37 -13.22
N ALA A 364 -10.20 13.23 -14.17
CA ALA A 364 -11.52 13.23 -14.80
C ALA A 364 -11.83 11.89 -15.50
N ALA A 365 -10.84 11.27 -16.14
CA ALA A 365 -11.00 9.96 -16.77
C ALA A 365 -11.21 8.82 -15.76
N ALA A 366 -10.58 8.89 -14.57
CA ALA A 366 -10.67 7.85 -13.54
C ALA A 366 -11.94 7.96 -12.69
N GLU A 367 -12.40 9.19 -12.43
CA GLU A 367 -13.46 9.52 -11.47
C GLU A 367 -14.77 8.72 -11.63
N PRO A 368 -15.30 8.47 -12.84
CA PRO A 368 -16.53 7.68 -12.99
C PRO A 368 -16.37 6.21 -12.61
N TYR A 369 -15.13 5.71 -12.56
CA TYR A 369 -14.83 4.28 -12.55
C TYR A 369 -14.21 3.79 -11.26
N VAL A 370 -13.40 4.61 -10.58
CA VAL A 370 -12.69 4.22 -9.35
C VAL A 370 -13.52 4.54 -8.10
N ASP A 371 -13.32 3.74 -7.06
CA ASP A 371 -13.88 4.03 -5.74
C ASP A 371 -12.92 4.92 -4.92
N VAL A 372 -11.61 4.74 -5.13
CA VAL A 372 -10.53 5.51 -4.52
C VAL A 372 -9.40 5.71 -5.53
N VAL A 373 -8.86 6.92 -5.62
CA VAL A 373 -7.66 7.21 -6.43
C VAL A 373 -6.41 6.78 -5.66
N SER A 374 -5.60 5.88 -6.22
CA SER A 374 -4.29 5.54 -5.66
C SER A 374 -3.15 6.32 -6.32
N ILE A 375 -2.21 6.82 -5.52
CA ILE A 375 -1.10 7.66 -5.99
C ILE A 375 0.23 7.21 -5.37
N ASN A 376 1.21 6.84 -6.20
CA ASN A 376 2.60 6.71 -5.80
C ASN A 376 3.25 8.10 -5.71
N PHE A 377 3.62 8.54 -4.51
CA PHE A 377 4.00 9.93 -4.26
C PHE A 377 5.47 10.09 -3.85
N TYR A 378 6.32 10.06 -4.87
CA TYR A 378 7.74 10.36 -4.78
C TYR A 378 8.09 11.75 -5.35
N GLY A 379 9.32 12.19 -5.10
CA GLY A 379 9.89 13.41 -5.67
C GLY A 379 9.58 14.69 -4.87
N GLN A 380 8.95 14.56 -3.70
CA GLN A 380 8.68 15.67 -2.78
C GLN A 380 9.00 15.25 -1.35
N TRP A 381 9.45 16.21 -0.52
CA TRP A 381 9.72 15.98 0.90
C TRP A 381 8.45 15.63 1.69
N GLN A 382 7.33 16.27 1.31
CA GLN A 382 6.00 16.01 1.83
C GLN A 382 4.96 16.52 0.82
N PRO A 383 3.72 16.04 0.89
CA PRO A 383 2.60 16.67 0.23
C PRO A 383 2.44 18.14 0.66
N THR A 384 2.21 19.03 -0.31
CA THR A 384 1.95 20.44 -0.03
C THR A 384 0.44 20.72 0.02
N ARG A 385 0.02 21.75 0.76
CA ARG A 385 -1.38 22.20 0.78
C ARG A 385 -1.90 22.50 -0.63
N ALA A 386 -1.05 23.05 -1.51
CA ALA A 386 -1.40 23.31 -2.91
C ALA A 386 -1.68 22.03 -3.69
N THR A 387 -0.79 21.03 -3.60
CA THR A 387 -0.98 19.71 -4.24
C THR A 387 -2.27 19.04 -3.76
N LEU A 388 -2.49 19.01 -2.45
CA LEU A 388 -3.67 18.37 -1.85
C LEU A 388 -4.97 19.08 -2.24
N ALA A 389 -4.97 20.41 -2.25
CA ALA A 389 -6.11 21.21 -2.69
C ALA A 389 -6.39 21.04 -4.19
N GLN A 390 -5.34 20.87 -5.00
CA GLN A 390 -5.46 20.65 -6.43
C GLN A 390 -6.15 19.30 -6.72
N TRP A 391 -5.73 18.20 -6.09
CA TRP A 391 -6.42 16.91 -6.24
C TRP A 391 -7.88 16.97 -5.79
N ALA A 392 -8.16 17.64 -4.66
CA ALA A 392 -9.53 17.84 -4.18
C ALA A 392 -10.41 18.67 -5.14
N ARG A 393 -9.82 19.47 -6.04
CA ARG A 393 -10.54 20.22 -7.07
C ARG A 393 -10.80 19.41 -8.34
N TRP A 394 -9.98 18.38 -8.60
CA TRP A 394 -10.05 17.62 -9.85
C TRP A 394 -10.93 16.37 -9.76
N THR A 395 -11.25 15.90 -8.57
CA THR A 395 -12.14 14.76 -8.36
C THR A 395 -12.86 14.86 -7.03
N THR A 396 -14.09 14.34 -6.99
CA THR A 396 -14.88 14.14 -5.78
C THR A 396 -14.51 12.85 -5.05
N LYS A 397 -13.71 11.97 -5.66
CA LYS A 397 -13.28 10.70 -5.06
C LYS A 397 -12.22 10.92 -3.98
N PRO A 398 -12.21 10.09 -2.92
CA PRO A 398 -11.08 10.06 -2.01
C PRO A 398 -9.82 9.53 -2.70
N PHE A 399 -8.67 9.83 -2.13
CA PHE A 399 -7.39 9.27 -2.55
C PHE A 399 -6.60 8.67 -1.37
N PHE A 400 -5.65 7.82 -1.67
CA PHE A 400 -4.61 7.43 -0.70
C PHE A 400 -3.24 7.35 -1.38
N ILE A 401 -2.19 7.52 -0.60
CA ILE A 401 -0.82 7.38 -1.11
C ILE A 401 -0.45 5.91 -1.12
N SER A 402 -0.26 5.32 -2.29
CA SER A 402 -0.04 3.88 -2.44
C SER A 402 1.44 3.47 -2.40
N GLU A 403 2.34 4.45 -2.32
CA GLU A 403 3.79 4.30 -2.22
C GLU A 403 4.44 5.62 -1.78
N PHE A 404 5.30 5.57 -0.77
CA PHE A 404 6.28 6.60 -0.39
C PHE A 404 7.32 5.96 0.55
N TYR A 405 8.55 6.48 0.58
CA TYR A 405 9.59 6.12 1.56
C TYR A 405 10.82 7.04 1.44
N THR A 406 11.72 6.92 2.41
CA THR A 406 13.09 7.45 2.41
C THR A 406 14.09 6.34 2.74
N LYS A 407 15.34 6.55 2.34
CA LYS A 407 16.51 5.69 2.54
C LYS A 407 17.51 6.38 3.45
N ALA A 408 18.21 5.68 4.32
CA ALA A 408 19.24 6.26 5.18
C ALA A 408 20.67 5.93 4.71
N GLU A 409 21.55 6.93 4.72
CA GLU A 409 22.98 6.80 4.41
C GLU A 409 23.69 5.87 5.41
N ASP A 410 23.32 5.92 6.69
CA ASP A 410 23.88 5.06 7.75
C ASP A 410 23.41 3.59 7.73
N SER A 411 22.55 3.20 6.77
CA SER A 411 22.15 1.80 6.58
C SER A 411 23.27 0.89 6.07
N GLY A 412 24.34 1.47 5.49
CA GLY A 412 25.44 0.73 4.86
C GLY A 412 25.11 0.16 3.47
N LEU A 413 23.92 0.40 2.93
CA LEU A 413 23.50 0.00 1.59
C LEU A 413 23.83 1.09 0.54
N SER A 414 24.01 0.73 -0.74
CA SER A 414 24.32 1.71 -1.81
C SER A 414 23.26 2.79 -1.92
N ASN A 415 21.99 2.40 -1.78
CA ASN A 415 20.85 3.28 -1.92
C ASN A 415 20.77 3.97 -3.30
N MET A 416 21.41 3.45 -4.34
CA MET A 416 21.53 4.17 -5.62
C MET A 416 20.27 4.11 -6.48
N THR A 417 19.38 3.12 -6.28
CA THR A 417 18.12 3.04 -7.00
C THR A 417 16.89 3.35 -6.13
N GLY A 418 15.74 3.51 -6.81
CA GLY A 418 14.45 3.78 -6.18
C GLY A 418 14.22 5.25 -5.83
N ALA A 419 12.97 5.71 -5.98
CA ALA A 419 12.63 7.12 -6.00
C ALA A 419 12.57 7.81 -4.62
N GLY A 420 12.66 7.05 -3.52
CA GLY A 420 12.78 7.62 -2.18
C GLY A 420 14.02 8.51 -2.05
N TRP A 421 13.93 9.56 -1.25
CA TRP A 421 15.08 10.43 -0.99
C TRP A 421 16.06 9.78 -0.03
N LEU A 422 17.32 10.22 -0.07
CA LEU A 422 18.35 9.78 0.88
C LEU A 422 18.41 10.77 2.04
N VAL A 423 18.31 10.29 3.27
CA VAL A 423 18.52 11.04 4.51
C VAL A 423 19.79 10.55 5.20
N ARG A 424 20.28 11.28 6.19
CA ARG A 424 21.53 10.91 6.89
C ARG A 424 21.36 9.64 7.71
N LYS A 425 20.28 9.55 8.49
CA LYS A 425 20.13 8.51 9.51
C LYS A 425 18.81 7.76 9.45
N GLU A 426 18.78 6.55 10.02
CA GLU A 426 17.54 5.81 10.27
C GLU A 426 16.50 6.64 11.05
N ALA A 427 16.95 7.44 12.02
CA ALA A 427 16.09 8.38 12.77
C ALA A 427 15.47 9.49 11.88
N ASP A 428 16.11 9.84 10.77
CA ASP A 428 15.57 10.81 9.82
C ASP A 428 14.49 10.18 8.94
N ARG A 429 14.55 8.86 8.67
CA ARG A 429 13.45 8.13 8.01
C ARG A 429 12.21 8.13 8.89
N ALA A 430 12.39 7.88 10.18
CA ALA A 430 11.34 7.97 11.20
C ALA A 430 10.68 9.36 11.21
N THR A 431 11.50 10.41 11.22
CA THR A 431 11.05 11.81 11.18
C THR A 431 10.31 12.14 9.88
N HIS A 432 10.84 11.73 8.73
CA HIS A 432 10.19 11.91 7.43
C HIS A 432 8.82 11.22 7.37
N TYR A 433 8.71 9.97 7.83
CA TYR A 433 7.44 9.24 7.83
C TYR A 433 6.36 10.04 8.57
N GLN A 434 6.67 10.53 9.78
CA GLN A 434 5.70 11.31 10.53
C GLN A 434 5.32 12.61 9.82
N ASN A 435 6.32 13.36 9.36
CA ASN A 435 6.11 14.62 8.66
C ASN A 435 5.21 14.46 7.42
N PHE A 436 5.49 13.44 6.62
CA PHE A 436 4.77 13.14 5.40
C PHE A 436 3.30 12.80 5.69
N CYS A 437 3.05 11.93 6.68
CA CYS A 437 1.69 11.51 7.02
C CYS A 437 0.90 12.60 7.76
N LEU A 438 1.54 13.44 8.58
CA LEU A 438 0.90 14.63 9.17
C LEU A 438 0.38 15.59 8.09
N ALA A 439 1.12 15.75 6.99
CA ALA A 439 0.65 16.56 5.86
C ALA A 439 -0.57 15.91 5.17
N LEU A 440 -0.62 14.59 5.04
CA LEU A 440 -1.77 13.87 4.47
C LEU A 440 -3.03 14.00 5.33
N LEU A 441 -2.90 13.94 6.67
CA LEU A 441 -4.05 14.03 7.59
C LEU A 441 -4.78 15.38 7.51
N GLN A 442 -4.11 16.44 7.05
CA GLN A 442 -4.74 17.74 6.77
C GLN A 442 -5.68 17.71 5.57
N ALA A 443 -5.53 16.75 4.64
CA ALA A 443 -6.45 16.58 3.51
C ALA A 443 -7.68 15.78 3.93
N LYS A 444 -8.86 16.41 3.81
CA LYS A 444 -10.16 15.78 4.11
C LYS A 444 -10.54 14.66 3.14
N ASN A 445 -9.91 14.59 1.97
CA ASN A 445 -10.12 13.54 0.97
C ASN A 445 -9.00 12.48 0.95
N CYS A 446 -8.04 12.52 1.87
CA CYS A 446 -7.05 11.46 2.03
C CYS A 446 -7.59 10.37 2.97
N VAL A 447 -7.62 9.12 2.52
CA VAL A 447 -8.10 7.96 3.28
C VAL A 447 -7.01 6.98 3.69
N GLY A 448 -5.74 7.39 3.63
CA GLY A 448 -4.62 6.62 4.16
C GLY A 448 -3.35 6.65 3.30
N TRP A 449 -2.47 5.70 3.58
CA TRP A 449 -1.20 5.53 2.89
C TRP A 449 -0.62 4.11 3.03
N HIS A 450 0.19 3.69 2.06
CA HIS A 450 0.96 2.45 2.08
C HIS A 450 2.45 2.80 2.04
N HIS A 451 3.20 2.38 3.07
CA HIS A 451 4.66 2.50 3.09
C HIS A 451 5.28 1.48 2.13
N PHE A 452 6.20 1.93 1.28
CA PHE A 452 6.97 1.04 0.42
C PHE A 452 8.36 0.86 1.00
N ARG A 453 8.65 -0.25 1.68
CA ARG A 453 7.99 -1.58 1.57
C ARG A 453 8.31 -2.44 2.80
N TYR A 454 7.92 -3.72 2.77
CA TYR A 454 8.20 -4.67 3.85
C TYR A 454 9.70 -4.85 4.10
N GLN A 455 10.41 -5.39 3.13
CA GLN A 455 11.82 -5.73 3.23
C GLN A 455 12.69 -4.83 2.33
N ASP A 456 13.88 -4.50 2.81
CA ASP A 456 14.96 -3.91 2.00
C ASP A 456 15.22 -4.70 0.72
N ASN A 457 15.76 -4.01 -0.29
CA ASN A 457 16.28 -4.70 -1.47
C ASN A 457 17.60 -5.38 -1.07
N ASP A 458 17.69 -6.68 -1.35
CA ASP A 458 18.89 -7.48 -1.12
C ASP A 458 19.95 -7.19 -2.21
N PRO A 459 21.21 -6.90 -1.85
CA PRO A 459 22.31 -6.68 -2.80
C PRO A 459 22.57 -7.83 -3.77
N THR A 460 22.16 -9.05 -3.41
CA THR A 460 22.38 -10.27 -4.18
C THR A 460 21.17 -10.68 -5.02
N ASP A 461 20.13 -9.83 -5.10
CA ASP A 461 18.95 -10.10 -5.90
C ASP A 461 19.32 -10.11 -7.40
N PRO A 462 19.16 -11.24 -8.11
CA PRO A 462 19.49 -11.35 -9.53
C PRO A 462 18.58 -10.50 -10.43
N GLY A 463 17.47 -9.96 -9.90
CA GLY A 463 16.51 -9.14 -10.62
C GLY A 463 16.84 -7.64 -10.68
N THR A 464 17.96 -7.19 -10.12
CA THR A 464 18.38 -5.78 -10.20
C THR A 464 19.44 -5.59 -11.30
N ASP A 465 19.04 -5.00 -12.43
CA ASP A 465 19.95 -4.48 -13.45
C ASP A 465 19.83 -2.94 -13.50
N PRO A 466 20.90 -2.16 -13.25
CA PRO A 466 22.27 -2.58 -12.88
C PRO A 466 22.37 -3.12 -11.44
N PRO A 467 23.49 -3.80 -11.07
CA PRO A 467 23.72 -4.28 -9.71
C PRO A 467 23.56 -3.15 -8.70
N ASP A 468 22.56 -3.28 -7.85
CA ASP A 468 22.33 -2.38 -6.74
C ASP A 468 22.86 -3.08 -5.49
N MET A 469 23.80 -2.47 -4.78
CA MET A 469 24.36 -3.01 -3.52
C MET A 469 23.35 -2.87 -2.34
N GLY A 470 22.07 -3.16 -2.62
CA GLY A 470 20.95 -3.08 -1.70
C GLY A 470 20.36 -1.69 -1.54
N VAL A 471 19.10 -1.65 -1.08
CA VAL A 471 18.39 -0.39 -0.86
C VAL A 471 17.55 -0.44 0.39
N ASN A 472 17.72 0.58 1.23
CA ASN A 472 17.07 0.76 2.52
C ASN A 472 15.63 1.29 2.37
N LYS A 473 14.70 0.43 1.97
CA LYS A 473 13.28 0.75 1.73
C LYS A 473 12.35 0.15 2.80
N GLY A 474 12.81 -0.93 3.42
CA GLY A 474 12.09 -1.83 4.28
C GLY A 474 11.74 -1.24 5.64
N ILE A 475 10.71 -1.83 6.25
CA ILE A 475 10.50 -1.80 7.70
C ILE A 475 11.23 -2.95 8.41
N VAL A 476 11.72 -3.93 7.64
CA VAL A 476 12.72 -4.91 8.05
C VAL A 476 13.92 -4.89 7.10
N ASP A 477 15.10 -5.24 7.61
CA ASP A 477 16.32 -5.36 6.80
C ASP A 477 16.31 -6.62 5.91
N THR A 478 17.39 -6.84 5.16
CA THR A 478 17.57 -8.02 4.28
C THR A 478 17.57 -9.37 5.02
N LYS A 479 17.69 -9.36 6.35
CA LYS A 479 17.65 -10.53 7.23
C LYS A 479 16.39 -10.58 8.11
N TYR A 480 15.36 -9.84 7.73
CA TYR A 480 14.06 -9.75 8.41
C TYR A 480 14.15 -9.19 9.84
N GLN A 481 15.21 -8.47 10.19
CA GLN A 481 15.30 -7.75 11.47
C GLN A 481 14.50 -6.45 11.39
N PRO A 482 13.56 -6.21 12.31
CA PRO A 482 12.78 -4.98 12.32
C PRO A 482 13.64 -3.74 12.58
N TYR A 483 13.38 -2.65 11.85
CA TYR A 483 14.02 -1.36 12.11
C TYR A 483 13.47 -0.73 13.40
N THR A 484 14.12 -1.00 14.53
CA THR A 484 13.69 -0.59 15.88
C THR A 484 13.69 0.93 16.10
N THR A 485 14.39 1.71 15.27
CA THR A 485 14.33 3.18 15.29
C THR A 485 13.13 3.73 14.51
N VAL A 486 12.69 3.02 13.47
CA VAL A 486 11.67 3.51 12.53
C VAL A 486 10.26 3.10 12.96
N LEU A 487 10.07 1.83 13.34
CA LEU A 487 8.75 1.28 13.67
C LEU A 487 8.05 2.01 14.84
N PRO A 488 8.72 2.32 15.98
CA PRO A 488 8.07 3.04 17.06
C PRO A 488 7.56 4.43 16.65
N ALA A 489 8.32 5.15 15.81
CA ALA A 489 7.89 6.46 15.30
C ALA A 489 6.71 6.34 14.33
N MET A 490 6.70 5.31 13.47
CA MET A 490 5.54 5.01 12.63
C MET A 490 4.31 4.72 13.49
N LYS A 491 4.47 3.90 14.53
CA LYS A 491 3.40 3.53 15.47
C LYS A 491 2.84 4.72 16.21
N GLN A 492 3.69 5.63 16.70
CA GLN A 492 3.24 6.84 17.38
C GLN A 492 2.28 7.64 16.50
N LEU A 493 2.62 7.86 15.23
CA LEU A 493 1.69 8.53 14.30
C LEU A 493 0.45 7.68 14.02
N ASN A 494 0.62 6.41 13.68
CA ASN A 494 -0.48 5.54 13.26
C ASN A 494 -1.52 5.34 14.38
N GLN A 495 -1.10 5.29 15.65
CA GLN A 495 -1.99 5.21 16.80
C GLN A 495 -2.72 6.52 17.11
N ASN A 496 -2.18 7.65 16.66
CA ASN A 496 -2.76 8.97 16.92
C ASN A 496 -3.62 9.50 15.77
N VAL A 497 -3.81 8.75 14.68
CA VAL A 497 -4.49 9.26 13.47
C VAL A 497 -5.89 9.83 13.72
N PHE A 498 -6.68 9.21 14.60
CA PHE A 498 -8.02 9.70 14.93
C PHE A 498 -7.96 11.04 15.67
N GLY A 499 -7.10 11.15 16.68
CA GLY A 499 -6.88 12.40 17.42
C GLY A 499 -6.28 13.49 16.53
N LEU A 500 -5.34 13.14 15.66
CA LEU A 500 -4.72 14.06 14.69
C LEU A 500 -5.74 14.58 13.68
N ILE A 501 -6.62 13.72 13.16
CA ILE A 501 -7.71 14.12 12.28
C ILE A 501 -8.63 15.12 12.98
N GLU A 502 -9.06 14.82 14.20
CA GLU A 502 -9.92 15.73 14.96
C GLU A 502 -9.24 17.07 15.24
N PHE A 503 -7.95 17.03 15.56
CA PHE A 503 -7.14 18.22 15.77
C PHE A 503 -7.09 19.09 14.51
N PHE A 504 -6.73 18.53 13.35
CA PHE A 504 -6.66 19.28 12.09
C PHE A 504 -8.02 19.73 11.59
N ASP A 505 -9.08 18.94 11.80
CA ASP A 505 -10.44 19.30 11.35
C ASP A 505 -11.07 20.41 12.22
N LYS A 506 -10.63 20.58 13.47
CA LYS A 506 -11.06 21.68 14.36
C LYS A 506 -10.35 23.00 14.08
N GLN A 507 -9.15 22.97 13.52
CA GLN A 507 -8.45 24.18 13.11
C GLN A 507 -9.21 24.82 11.95
N LYS A 508 -9.93 25.92 12.23
CA LYS A 508 -10.58 26.73 11.21
C LYS A 508 -9.51 27.16 10.19
N LYS A 509 -9.83 27.00 8.90
CA LYS A 509 -8.92 27.31 7.79
C LYS A 509 -8.64 28.80 7.64
#